data_AF-A0A519VY48-F1
#
_entry.id   AF-A0A519VY48-F1
#
_cell.length_a   1.000
_cell.length_b   1.000
_cell.length_c   1.000
_cell.angle_alpha   90.00
_cell.angle_beta   90.00
_cell.angle_gamma   90.00
#
_symmetry.space_group_name_H-M   'P 1'
#
loop_
_entity.id
_entity.type
_entity.pdbx_description
1 polymer ?
#
loop_
_entity_poly.entity_id
_entity_poly.type
_entity_poly.pdbx_seq_one_letter_code
_entity_poly.pdbx_strand_id
1 'polypeptide(L)'
;MTKISDEGLLIPNDYYRTQFIDSFRGGVEGDNTMTIIVKDNTDLVVYANAAKLVWESVGDYPSSFRGIVRTKHGNAFATFEYVGALSESVSAAE
;
A
#
# COMPACT_ATOMS: atom_id res chain seq x y z
N MET A 1 4.21 -19.76 1.83
CA MET A 1 3.53 -19.95 0.53
C MET A 1 3.67 -18.64 -0.23
N THR A 2 4.62 -18.55 -1.16
CA THR A 2 4.86 -17.33 -1.95
C THR A 2 3.88 -17.36 -3.12
N LYS A 3 2.88 -16.47 -3.12
CA LYS A 3 2.01 -16.30 -4.31
C LYS A 3 2.84 -15.60 -5.37
N ILE A 4 3.00 -16.27 -6.50
CA ILE A 4 3.69 -15.77 -7.69
C ILE A 4 2.66 -14.97 -8.48
N SER A 5 2.97 -13.70 -8.76
CA SER A 5 2.28 -12.93 -9.78
C SER A 5 3.20 -12.82 -10.99
N ASP A 6 2.62 -13.07 -12.16
CA ASP A 6 3.22 -13.01 -13.49
C ASP A 6 4.12 -11.76 -13.64
N GLU A 7 5.31 -11.94 -14.22
CA GLU A 7 6.40 -10.96 -14.38
C GLU A 7 7.38 -10.78 -13.20
N GLY A 8 8.22 -11.80 -12.96
CA GLY A 8 9.68 -11.66 -12.85
C GLY A 8 10.32 -10.91 -11.66
N LEU A 9 9.58 -10.20 -10.82
CA LEU A 9 10.09 -9.65 -9.55
C LEU A 9 9.47 -10.40 -8.39
N LEU A 10 10.22 -11.35 -7.82
CA LEU A 10 9.96 -11.87 -6.48
C LEU A 10 10.12 -10.71 -5.51
N ILE A 11 9.08 -9.89 -5.34
CA ILE A 11 9.05 -8.86 -4.30
C ILE A 11 8.92 -9.63 -2.98
N PRO A 12 9.95 -9.62 -2.11
CA PRO A 12 9.80 -10.28 -0.81
C PRO A 12 8.60 -9.67 -0.09
N ASN A 13 7.70 -10.48 0.46
CA ASN A 13 6.61 -9.97 1.30
C ASN A 13 7.15 -9.09 2.46
N ASP A 14 8.39 -9.34 2.88
CA ASP A 14 9.09 -8.55 3.88
C ASP A 14 9.70 -7.25 3.35
N TYR A 15 9.75 -7.01 2.04
CA TYR A 15 10.28 -5.76 1.48
C TYR A 15 9.47 -4.56 1.96
N TYR A 16 8.14 -4.69 1.96
CA TYR A 16 7.24 -3.70 2.58
C TYR A 16 7.62 -3.42 4.05
N ARG A 17 7.84 -4.47 4.85
CA ARG A 17 8.10 -4.35 6.29
C ARG A 17 9.49 -3.80 6.60
N THR A 18 10.50 -4.23 5.86
CA THR A 18 11.91 -3.86 6.09
C THR A 18 12.22 -2.42 5.72
N GLN A 19 11.45 -1.83 4.81
CA GLN A 19 11.63 -0.44 4.35
C GLN A 19 10.71 0.56 5.07
N PHE A 20 9.65 0.09 5.72
CA PHE A 20 8.71 0.91 6.47
C PHE A 20 9.39 1.64 7.63
N ILE A 21 8.99 2.91 7.85
CA ILE A 21 9.39 3.71 9.01
C ILE A 21 8.16 4.07 9.84
N ASP A 22 7.17 4.69 9.21
CA ASP A 22 5.97 5.18 9.89
C ASP A 22 4.82 5.40 8.88
N SER A 23 3.61 5.58 9.37
CA SER A 23 2.46 5.96 8.55
C SER A 23 1.48 6.83 9.33
N PHE A 24 0.84 7.74 8.63
CA PHE A 24 -0.23 8.56 9.20
C PHE A 24 -1.36 8.74 8.19
N ARG A 25 -2.57 8.95 8.70
CA ARG A 25 -3.71 9.33 7.87
C ARG A 25 -3.59 10.82 7.55
N GLY A 26 -3.71 11.12 6.27
CA GLY A 26 -3.71 12.49 5.78
C GLY A 26 -4.95 12.74 4.94
N GLY A 27 -5.23 14.00 4.65
CA GLY A 27 -6.33 14.40 3.78
C GLY A 27 -7.25 15.42 4.43
N VAL A 28 -7.97 16.12 3.59
CA VAL A 28 -9.16 16.89 3.98
C VAL A 28 -10.27 15.88 4.30
N GLU A 29 -11.22 16.25 5.14
CA GLU A 29 -12.40 15.43 5.43
C GLU A 29 -13.05 14.94 4.11
N GLY A 30 -13.08 13.62 3.90
CA GLY A 30 -13.57 12.98 2.68
C GLY A 30 -12.51 12.39 1.74
N ASP A 31 -11.23 12.77 1.85
CA ASP A 31 -10.14 12.13 1.08
C ASP A 31 -9.46 11.05 1.93
N ASN A 32 -9.79 9.79 1.66
CA ASN A 32 -9.33 8.67 2.47
C ASN A 32 -7.90 8.28 2.05
N THR A 33 -6.90 9.04 2.52
CA THR A 33 -5.49 8.78 2.18
C THR A 33 -4.68 8.32 3.38
N MET A 34 -3.68 7.49 3.10
CA MET A 34 -2.68 7.07 4.07
C MET A 34 -1.30 7.38 3.54
N THR A 35 -0.56 8.23 4.24
CA THR A 35 0.84 8.50 3.91
C THR A 35 1.72 7.49 4.62
N ILE A 36 2.59 6.83 3.86
CA ILE A 36 3.56 5.85 4.33
C ILE A 36 4.95 6.43 4.11
N ILE A 37 5.75 6.46 5.18
CA ILE A 37 7.12 6.95 5.18
C ILE A 37 8.06 5.75 5.12
N VAL A 38 8.98 5.78 4.17
CA VAL A 38 10.00 4.74 3.96
C VAL A 38 11.42 5.30 4.00
N LYS A 39 12.42 4.41 4.04
CA LYS A 39 13.85 4.76 4.00
C LYS A 39 14.22 5.48 2.69
N ASP A 40 15.26 6.31 2.72
CA ASP A 40 15.62 7.16 1.56
C ASP A 40 16.09 6.39 0.32
N ASN A 41 16.63 5.18 0.50
CA ASN A 41 17.09 4.32 -0.60
C ASN A 41 16.04 3.28 -1.03
N THR A 42 14.78 3.46 -0.63
CA THR A 42 13.69 2.57 -1.01
C THR A 42 13.25 2.86 -2.44
N ASP A 43 13.12 1.81 -3.25
CA ASP A 43 12.44 1.91 -4.53
C ASP A 43 10.94 2.07 -4.29
N LEU A 44 10.43 3.28 -4.53
CA LEU A 44 9.05 3.66 -4.20
C LEU A 44 8.02 2.89 -5.02
N VAL A 45 8.32 2.54 -6.27
CA VAL A 45 7.39 1.81 -7.14
C VAL A 45 7.30 0.36 -6.71
N VAL A 46 8.45 -0.28 -6.48
CA VAL A 46 8.49 -1.65 -5.95
C VAL A 46 7.81 -1.72 -4.59
N TYR A 47 8.04 -0.73 -3.72
CA TYR A 47 7.39 -0.65 -2.43
C TYR A 47 5.87 -0.51 -2.53
N ALA A 48 5.37 0.39 -3.39
CA ALA A 48 3.93 0.60 -3.56
C ALA A 48 3.21 -0.68 -4.05
N ASN A 49 3.83 -1.40 -4.98
CA ASN A 49 3.32 -2.70 -5.44
C ASN A 49 3.33 -3.75 -4.31
N ALA A 50 4.43 -3.83 -3.54
CA ALA A 50 4.52 -4.71 -2.38
C ALA A 50 3.45 -4.40 -1.33
N ALA A 51 3.25 -3.11 -1.03
CA ALA A 51 2.29 -2.63 -0.06
C ALA A 51 0.88 -3.05 -0.48
N LYS A 52 0.48 -2.77 -1.73
CA LYS A 52 -0.83 -3.17 -2.26
C LYS A 52 -1.10 -4.65 -2.05
N LEU A 53 -0.16 -5.52 -2.46
CA LEU A 53 -0.29 -6.97 -2.31
C LEU A 53 -0.44 -7.41 -0.84
N VAL A 54 0.32 -6.79 0.07
CA VAL A 54 0.23 -7.09 1.51
C VAL A 54 -1.12 -6.65 2.08
N TRP A 55 -1.57 -5.43 1.79
CA TRP A 55 -2.85 -4.91 2.27
C TRP A 55 -4.04 -5.72 1.74
N GLU A 56 -4.04 -6.06 0.45
CA GLU A 56 -5.06 -6.92 -0.17
C GLU A 56 -4.99 -8.37 0.34
N SER A 57 -3.80 -8.90 0.65
CA SER A 57 -3.66 -10.25 1.19
C SER A 57 -4.10 -10.38 2.65
N VAL A 58 -3.94 -9.33 3.45
CA VAL A 58 -4.39 -9.32 4.84
C VAL A 58 -5.90 -9.09 4.89
N GLY A 59 -6.41 -8.14 4.09
CA GLY A 59 -7.85 -7.94 3.94
C GLY A 59 -8.57 -7.48 5.22
N ASP A 60 -7.85 -7.02 6.24
CA ASP A 60 -8.46 -6.67 7.54
C ASP A 60 -8.91 -5.20 7.63
N TYR A 61 -8.58 -4.37 6.62
CA TYR A 61 -8.90 -2.95 6.68
C TYR A 61 -10.25 -2.66 6.00
N PRO A 62 -11.22 -2.07 6.72
CA PRO A 62 -12.60 -2.04 6.26
C PRO A 62 -12.81 -1.12 5.06
N SER A 63 -12.14 0.03 5.02
CA SER A 63 -12.39 1.09 4.04
C SER A 63 -11.31 1.16 2.98
N SER A 64 -11.70 1.41 1.73
CA SER A 64 -10.78 1.72 0.65
C SER A 64 -10.00 3.01 0.96
N PHE A 65 -8.73 3.05 0.57
CA PHE A 65 -7.89 4.23 0.73
C PHE A 65 -6.81 4.31 -0.34
N ARG A 66 -6.34 5.53 -0.62
CA ARG A 66 -5.16 5.77 -1.45
C ARG A 66 -3.91 5.83 -0.58
N GLY A 67 -3.00 4.89 -0.79
CA GLY A 67 -1.67 4.87 -0.17
C GLY A 67 -0.72 5.80 -0.91
N ILE A 68 -0.11 6.74 -0.18
CA ILE A 68 0.92 7.65 -0.69
C ILE A 68 2.24 7.27 -0.04
N VAL A 69 3.18 6.75 -0.81
CA VAL A 69 4.49 6.32 -0.34
C VAL A 69 5.51 7.41 -0.61
N ARG A 70 6.23 7.85 0.42
CA ARG A 70 7.31 8.84 0.28
C ARG A 70 8.53 8.43 1.10
N THR A 71 9.71 8.84 0.66
CA THR A 71 10.90 8.72 1.50
C THR A 71 10.87 9.74 2.64
N LYS A 72 11.61 9.45 3.72
CA LYS A 72 11.72 10.31 4.90
C LYS A 72 12.16 11.73 4.55
N HIS A 73 13.13 11.90 3.64
CA HIS A 73 13.66 13.21 3.28
C HIS A 73 13.34 13.65 1.85
N GLY A 74 12.66 12.83 1.05
CA GLY A 74 12.38 13.14 -0.35
C GLY A 74 11.00 13.75 -0.59
N ASN A 75 10.90 14.39 -1.76
CA ASN A 75 9.66 14.89 -2.35
C ASN A 75 9.07 13.92 -3.39
N ALA A 76 9.77 12.82 -3.69
CA ALA A 76 9.29 11.79 -4.60
C ALA A 76 8.23 10.93 -3.92
N PHE A 77 7.18 10.62 -4.68
CA PHE A 77 6.07 9.80 -4.21
C PHE A 77 5.71 8.71 -5.23
N ALA A 78 5.27 7.56 -4.72
CA ALA A 78 4.53 6.55 -5.47
C ALA A 78 3.20 6.33 -4.78
N THR A 79 2.19 5.86 -5.51
CA THR A 79 0.85 5.64 -4.95
C THR A 79 0.34 4.26 -5.27
N PHE A 80 -0.52 3.73 -4.41
CA PHE A 80 -1.33 2.55 -4.69
C PHE A 80 -2.75 2.76 -4.18
N GLU A 81 -3.72 2.10 -4.80
CA GLU A 81 -5.09 2.05 -4.31
C GLU A 81 -5.30 0.73 -3.58
N TYR A 82 -5.87 0.82 -2.37
CA TYR A 82 -6.35 -0.34 -1.63
C TYR A 82 -7.87 -0.34 -1.63
N VAL A 83 -8.46 -1.48 -2.01
CA VAL A 83 -9.90 -1.71 -1.92
C VAL A 83 -10.19 -2.37 -0.57
N GLY A 84 -11.00 -1.70 0.26
CA GLY A 84 -11.33 -2.18 1.59
C GLY A 84 -12.19 -3.44 1.57
N ALA A 85 -12.05 -4.27 2.59
CA ALA A 85 -12.79 -5.53 2.72
C ALA A 85 -14.32 -5.35 2.75
N LEU A 86 -14.79 -4.21 3.27
CA LEU A 86 -16.21 -3.87 3.25
C LEU A 86 -16.65 -3.22 1.93
N SER A 87 -15.72 -2.75 1.10
CA SER A 87 -16.03 -2.19 -0.22
C SER A 87 -16.34 -3.29 -1.24
N GLU A 88 -15.70 -4.46 -1.15
CA GLU A 88 -16.00 -5.61 -2.02
C GLU A 88 -17.38 -6.24 -1.72
N SER A 89 -17.84 -6.16 -0.48
CA SER A 89 -19.13 -6.74 -0.07
C SER A 89 -20.35 -5.93 -0.52
N VAL A 90 -20.16 -4.67 -0.92
CA VAL A 90 -21.26 -3.85 -1.48
C VAL A 90 -21.46 -4.13 -2.97
N SER A 91 -20.40 -4.48 -3.71
CA SER A 91 -20.51 -4.72 -5.16
C SER A 91 -21.00 -6.13 -5.54
N ALA A 92 -21.05 -7.07 -4.59
CA ALA A 92 -21.55 -8.43 -4.80
C ALA A 92 -23.04 -8.61 -4.45
N ALA A 93 -23.72 -7.53 -4.07
CA ALA A 93 -25.11 -7.54 -3.63
C ALA A 93 -26.08 -6.86 -4.63
N GLU A 94 -25.62 -6.51 -5.83
CA GLU A 94 -26.45 -5.97 -6.93
C GLU A 94 -26.65 -6.99 -8.07
#